data_AF-A0A8S3BT30-F1
#
_entry.id   AF-A0A8S3BT30-F1
#
_cell.length_a   1.000
_cell.length_b   1.000
_cell.length_c   1.000
_cell.angle_alpha   90.00
_cell.angle_beta   90.00
_cell.angle_gamma   90.00
#
_symmetry.space_group_name_H-M   'P 1'
#
loop_
_entity.id
_entity.type
_entity.pdbx_description
1 polymer ?
#
loop_
_entity_poly.entity_id
_entity_poly.type
_entity_poly.pdbx_seq_one_letter_code
_entity_poly.pdbx_strand_id
1 'polypeptide(L)' 'STIETCNSCNCLDDGWIDRHRRDSPDKPMLFTENEGWFQPWGEAVAIRTTADVAYSVAEWFAGGGAYHAYYMWHGGNNYG' A
#
# COMPACT_ATOMS: atom_id res chain seq x y z
N SER A 1 -3.69 -14.26 17.97
CA SER A 1 -3.69 -12.79 17.89
C SER A 1 -3.74 -12.40 16.43
N THR A 2 -4.45 -11.33 16.09
CA THR A 2 -4.59 -10.82 14.71
C THR A 2 -4.05 -9.40 14.65
N ILE A 3 -3.22 -9.12 13.63
CA ILE A 3 -2.69 -7.79 13.31
C ILE A 3 -3.44 -7.30 12.08
N GLU A 4 -4.06 -6.12 12.19
CA GLU A 4 -4.75 -5.47 11.09
C GLU A 4 -3.73 -4.70 10.25
N THR A 5 -3.93 -4.68 8.92
CA THR A 5 -2.95 -4.16 7.95
C THR A 5 -3.62 -3.23 6.95
N CYS A 6 -2.82 -2.38 6.31
CA CYS A 6 -3.32 -1.42 5.34
C CYS A 6 -3.10 -1.88 3.89
N ASN A 7 -4.10 -1.64 3.04
CA ASN A 7 -4.04 -1.75 1.58
C ASN A 7 -4.56 -0.44 0.96
N SER A 8 -3.72 0.27 0.20
CA SER A 8 -4.04 1.56 -0.45
C SER A 8 -2.89 2.03 -1.36
N CYS A 9 -3.08 3.13 -2.08
CA CYS A 9 -1.99 3.91 -2.69
C CYS A 9 -1.17 4.70 -1.65
N ASN A 10 -1.81 5.24 -0.60
CA ASN A 10 -1.14 5.93 0.51
C ASN A 10 -1.91 5.79 1.83
N CYS A 11 -1.45 4.89 2.69
CA CYS A 11 -2.04 4.64 4.01
C CYS A 11 -1.85 5.78 5.03
N LEU A 12 -0.90 6.68 4.78
CA LEU A 12 -0.74 7.88 5.59
C LEU A 12 -1.84 8.89 5.26
N ASP A 13 -1.96 9.26 3.97
CA ASP A 13 -2.96 10.23 3.49
C ASP A 13 -4.40 9.79 3.73
N ASP A 14 -4.68 8.48 3.63
CA ASP A 14 -6.01 7.91 3.89
C ASP A 14 -6.37 7.86 5.39
N GLY A 15 -5.48 8.36 6.25
CA GLY A 15 -5.65 8.41 7.71
C GLY A 15 -5.64 7.05 8.39
N TRP A 16 -5.14 6.00 7.71
CA TRP A 16 -5.09 4.66 8.30
C TRP A 16 -4.11 4.61 9.47
N ILE A 17 -2.93 5.24 9.35
CA ILE A 17 -1.91 5.31 10.42
C ILE A 17 -2.52 5.87 11.71
N ASP A 18 -3.29 6.96 11.61
CA ASP A 18 -3.89 7.60 12.77
C ASP A 18 -4.98 6.75 13.42
N ARG A 19 -5.77 6.01 12.62
CA ARG A 19 -6.74 5.04 13.15
C ARG A 19 -6.02 3.90 13.86
N HIS A 20 -5.02 3.29 13.22
CA HIS A 20 -4.29 2.15 13.77
C HIS A 20 -3.59 2.49 15.09
N ARG A 21 -2.96 3.67 15.19
CA ARG A 21 -2.35 4.15 16.43
C ARG A 21 -3.35 4.32 17.58
N ARG A 22 -4.62 4.64 17.30
CA ARG A 22 -5.66 4.74 18.33
C ARG A 22 -6.22 3.39 18.72
N ASP A 23 -6.50 2.54 17.73
CA ASP A 23 -7.27 1.31 17.92
C ASP A 23 -6.37 0.12 18.29
N SER A 24 -5.09 0.17 17.97
CA SER A 24 -4.10 -0.90 18.21
C SER A 24 -2.69 -0.32 18.45
N PRO A 25 -2.49 0.50 19.50
CA PRO A 25 -1.24 1.24 19.74
C PRO A 25 -0.01 0.35 19.97
N ASP A 26 -0.21 -0.91 20.38
CA ASP A 26 0.83 -1.89 20.68
C ASP A 26 1.14 -2.83 19.50
N LYS A 27 0.42 -2.70 18.38
CA LYS A 27 0.62 -3.54 17.19
C LYS A 27 1.46 -2.81 16.15
N PRO A 28 2.26 -3.55 15.35
CA PRO A 28 3.03 -2.95 14.29
C PRO A 28 2.11 -2.53 13.14
N MET A 29 2.41 -1.39 12.54
CA MET A 29 1.76 -0.92 11.32
C MET A 29 2.38 -1.63 10.11
N LEU A 30 1.56 -2.36 9.34
CA LEU A 30 1.99 -3.12 8.16
C LEU A 30 1.20 -2.66 6.93
N PHE A 31 1.89 -2.32 5.85
CA PHE A 31 1.32 -1.92 4.56
C PHE A 31 1.47 -3.06 3.56
N THR A 32 0.41 -3.84 3.37
CA THR A 32 0.47 -5.14 2.70
C THR A 32 0.26 -5.06 1.18
N GLU A 33 -0.38 -4.01 0.67
CA GLU A 33 -0.61 -3.85 -0.78
C GLU A 33 -0.48 -2.38 -1.24
N ASN A 34 0.60 -2.08 -1.98
CA ASN A 34 0.87 -0.74 -2.52
C ASN A 34 1.68 -0.81 -3.83
N GLU A 35 1.07 -0.48 -4.97
CA GLU A 35 1.78 -0.16 -6.22
C GLU A 35 0.79 0.51 -7.21
N GLY A 36 0.46 -0.14 -8.33
CA GLY A 36 -0.44 0.38 -9.38
C GLY A 36 -1.81 -0.27 -9.37
N TRP A 37 -2.38 -0.44 -10.57
CA TRP A 37 -3.69 -1.05 -10.78
C TRP A 37 -3.65 -2.06 -11.93
N PHE A 38 -4.59 -3.00 -11.93
CA PHE A 38 -4.74 -3.93 -13.05
C PHE A 38 -5.31 -3.21 -14.28
N GLN A 39 -5.13 -3.81 -15.47
CA GLN A 39 -5.70 -3.30 -16.72
C GLN A 39 -7.02 -4.05 -17.06
N PRO A 40 -8.18 -3.38 -17.04
CA PRO A 40 -9.43 -3.95 -17.56
C PRO A 40 -9.47 -4.02 -19.09
N TRP A 41 -10.37 -4.84 -19.62
CA TRP A 41 -10.65 -4.90 -21.06
C TRP A 41 -11.23 -3.58 -21.58
N GLY A 42 -10.70 -3.08 -22.70
CA GLY A 42 -11.19 -1.86 -23.35
C GLY A 42 -10.77 -0.55 -22.68
N GLU A 43 -10.06 -0.62 -21.55
CA GLU A 43 -9.58 0.53 -20.79
C GLU A 43 -8.09 0.79 -21.04
N ALA A 44 -7.68 2.05 -20.83
CA ALA A 44 -6.28 2.44 -20.89
C ALA A 44 -5.46 1.82 -19.73
N VAL A 45 -4.15 1.70 -19.93
CA VAL A 45 -3.24 1.23 -18.87
C VAL A 45 -3.22 2.26 -17.74
N ALA A 46 -3.50 1.81 -16.51
CA ALA A 46 -3.32 2.62 -15.32
C ALA A 46 -1.83 2.74 -15.00
N ILE A 47 -1.28 3.95 -15.11
CA ILE A 47 0.13 4.21 -14.82
C ILE A 47 0.22 5.03 -13.53
N ARG A 48 0.90 4.48 -12.54
CA ARG A 48 1.36 5.21 -11.36
C ARG A 48 2.83 5.56 -11.52
N THR A 49 3.20 6.80 -11.26
CA THR A 49 4.59 7.24 -11.46
C THR A 49 5.51 6.68 -10.38
N THR A 50 6.77 6.42 -10.74
CA THR A 50 7.77 5.96 -9.76
C THR A 50 8.00 6.95 -8.63
N ALA A 51 7.90 8.25 -8.92
CA ALA A 51 8.02 9.31 -7.91
C ALA A 51 6.88 9.25 -6.88
N ASP A 52 5.65 9.03 -7.35
CA ASP A 52 4.48 8.90 -6.46
C ASP A 52 4.55 7.66 -5.57
N VAL A 53 4.94 6.50 -6.12
CA VAL A 53 5.16 5.27 -5.32
C VAL A 53 6.30 5.48 -4.31
N ALA A 54 7.42 6.05 -4.74
CA ALA A 54 8.56 6.29 -3.84
C ALA A 54 8.20 7.25 -2.70
N TYR A 55 7.39 8.27 -3.00
CA TYR A 55 6.91 9.22 -2.01
C TYR A 55 6.01 8.55 -0.97
N SER A 56 5.02 7.74 -1.39
CA SER A 56 4.12 7.06 -0.44
C SER A 56 4.85 6.05 0.45
N VAL A 57 5.87 5.37 -0.09
CA VAL A 57 6.72 4.46 0.70
C VAL A 57 7.59 5.23 1.70
N ALA A 58 8.18 6.35 1.28
CA ALA A 58 8.99 7.19 2.16
C ALA A 58 8.16 7.76 3.32
N GLU A 59 6.96 8.27 3.03
CA GLU A 59 6.02 8.76 4.04
C GLU A 59 5.56 7.66 4.99
N TRP A 60 5.29 6.46 4.49
CA TRP A 60 4.92 5.32 5.32
C TRP A 60 5.96 5.01 6.40
N PHE A 61 7.24 4.90 6.01
CA PHE A 61 8.31 4.64 6.95
C PHE A 61 8.60 5.85 7.85
N ALA A 62 8.51 7.08 7.34
CA ALA A 62 8.60 8.30 8.15
C ALA A 62 7.47 8.39 9.20
N GLY A 63 6.28 7.87 8.86
CA GLY A 63 5.14 7.71 9.76
C GLY A 63 5.29 6.58 10.77
N GLY A 64 6.42 5.87 10.80
CA GLY A 64 6.69 4.77 11.74
C GLY A 64 6.15 3.41 11.30
N GLY A 65 5.83 3.24 10.01
CA GLY A 65 5.50 1.94 9.43
C GLY A 65 6.63 0.92 9.64
N ALA A 66 6.27 -0.33 9.96
CA ALA A 66 7.25 -1.38 10.25
C ALA A 66 7.51 -2.31 9.05
N TYR A 67 6.57 -2.39 8.11
CA TYR A 67 6.62 -3.25 6.93
C TYR A 67 5.88 -2.62 5.76
N HIS A 68 6.38 -2.87 4.55
CA HIS A 68 5.75 -2.46 3.30
C HIS A 68 5.93 -3.58 2.25
N ALA A 69 4.89 -3.80 1.44
CA ALA A 69 4.90 -4.72 0.32
C ALA A 69 4.35 -4.09 -0.95
N TYR A 70 5.07 -4.32 -2.05
CA TYR A 70 4.62 -3.95 -3.39
C TYR A 70 3.63 -4.97 -3.92
N TYR A 71 2.40 -4.52 -4.18
CA TYR A 71 1.37 -5.32 -4.82
C TYR A 71 1.03 -4.66 -6.18
N MET A 72 1.77 -4.98 -7.25
CA MET A 72 2.66 -6.13 -7.41
C MET A 72 4.11 -5.77 -7.69
N TRP A 73 5.06 -6.38 -6.98
CA TRP A 73 6.47 -6.35 -7.41
C TRP A 73 6.67 -7.04 -8.76
N HIS A 74 5.90 -8.10 -9.01
CA HIS A 74 5.81 -8.78 -10.29
C HIS A 74 4.36 -9.23 -10.52
N GLY A 75 3.67 -8.62 -11.48
CA GLY A 75 2.26 -8.94 -11.78
C GLY A 75 2.05 -10.23 -12.59
N GLY A 76 2.96 -10.55 -13.51
CA GLY A 76 2.88 -11.75 -14.34
C GLY A 76 1.76 -11.72 -15.38
N ASN A 77 1.16 -12.89 -15.64
CA ASN A 77 0.16 -13.10 -16.68
C ASN A 77 -1.01 -13.94 -16.14
N ASN A 78 -2.24 -13.51 -16.43
CA ASN A 78 -3.43 -14.34 -16.24
C ASN A 78 -3.57 -15.27 -17.46
N TYR A 79 -3.15 -16.53 -17.31
CA TYR A 79 -3.37 -17.57 -18.32
C TYR A 79 -4.82 -18.08 -18.28
N GLY A 80 -5.20 -18.83 -19.32
CA GLY A 80 -6.58 -19.28 -19.57
C GLY A 80 -7.20 -20.11 -18.46
#